data_AF-A0A9R1BDK8-F1
#
_entry.id   AF-A0A9R1BDK8-F1
#
_cell.length_a   1.000
_cell.length_b   1.000
_cell.length_c   1.000
_cell.angle_alpha   90.00
_cell.angle_beta   90.00
_cell.angle_gamma   90.00
#
_symmetry.space_group_name_H-M   'P 1'
#
loop_
_entity.id
_entity.type
_entity.pdbx_description
1 polymer ?
#
loop_
_entity_poly.entity_id
_entity_poly.type
_entity_poly.pdbx_seq_one_letter_code
_entity_poly.pdbx_strand_id
1 'polypeptide(L)'
;MSSGSGANNGHAKEAALYEQQLSKIGEVRAALGQLSGKSALYCSDGSIARYLIARNWDVRKATKMLTKTLKWRSEYKPDEIRWDEISSEAMTGKIYRSDYFDKSGRSILVMRPGCQNTKKSKGQIRYLVYCMENAILNLPAGQDQMVWLIDFAGFSLPNVSLLVTKLTADVLQGHYPERLGVAILYNAPKFFESFWKV
;
A
#
# COMPACT_ATOMS: atom_id res chain seq x y z
N MET A 1 39.12 -10.36 -32.69
CA MET A 1 38.02 -9.37 -32.59
C MET A 1 36.69 -10.13 -32.54
N SER A 2 36.06 -10.26 -31.39
CA SER A 2 34.60 -10.48 -31.27
C SER A 2 34.22 -10.53 -29.79
N SER A 3 33.76 -9.40 -29.27
CA SER A 3 33.06 -9.31 -27.99
C SER A 3 32.31 -7.98 -27.95
N GLY A 4 31.10 -7.95 -28.53
CA GLY A 4 30.30 -6.71 -28.57
C GLY A 4 28.79 -6.88 -28.79
N SER A 5 28.26 -8.08 -29.04
CA SER A 5 26.85 -8.26 -29.43
C SER A 5 25.86 -8.42 -28.26
N GLY A 6 26.34 -8.60 -27.02
CA GLY A 6 25.48 -8.87 -25.86
C GLY A 6 24.78 -7.63 -25.27
N ALA A 7 25.46 -6.48 -25.23
CA ALA A 7 24.97 -5.27 -24.55
C ALA A 7 23.84 -4.57 -25.32
N ASN A 8 23.90 -4.56 -26.65
CA ASN A 8 22.95 -3.84 -27.51
C ASN A 8 21.55 -4.49 -27.51
N ASN A 9 21.48 -5.80 -27.26
CA ASN A 9 20.25 -6.58 -27.25
C ASN A 9 19.50 -6.49 -25.90
N GLY A 10 20.20 -6.12 -24.82
CA GLY A 10 19.59 -5.90 -23.49
C GLY A 10 18.81 -4.59 -23.43
N HIS A 11 19.43 -3.49 -23.86
CA HIS A 11 18.80 -2.17 -23.89
C HIS A 11 17.54 -2.11 -24.77
N ALA A 12 17.56 -2.77 -25.94
CA ALA A 12 16.38 -2.82 -26.81
C ALA A 12 15.21 -3.56 -26.17
N LYS A 13 15.46 -4.63 -25.39
CA LYS A 13 14.42 -5.38 -24.67
C LYS A 13 13.85 -4.58 -23.50
N GLU A 14 14.70 -3.88 -22.76
CA GLU A 14 14.26 -3.00 -21.67
C GLU A 14 13.39 -1.85 -22.19
N ALA A 15 13.81 -1.22 -23.29
CA ALA A 15 13.02 -0.17 -23.94
C ALA A 15 11.66 -0.69 -24.43
N ALA A 16 11.63 -1.86 -25.09
CA ALA A 16 10.39 -2.46 -25.54
C ALA A 16 9.45 -2.82 -24.38
N LEU A 17 9.99 -3.29 -23.25
CA LEU A 17 9.20 -3.56 -22.05
C LEU A 17 8.63 -2.26 -21.46
N TYR A 18 9.43 -1.21 -21.37
CA TYR A 18 8.99 0.09 -20.86
C TYR A 18 7.87 0.68 -21.73
N GLU A 19 8.00 0.64 -23.06
CA GLU A 19 6.96 1.06 -23.99
C GLU A 19 5.68 0.24 -23.84
N GLN A 20 5.80 -1.08 -23.64
CA GLN A 20 4.64 -1.94 -23.38
C GLN A 20 3.94 -1.55 -22.07
N GLN A 21 4.69 -1.20 -21.03
CA GLN A 21 4.14 -0.75 -19.75
C GLN A 21 3.41 0.58 -19.90
N LEU A 22 4.00 1.55 -20.60
CA LEU A 22 3.38 2.84 -20.91
C LEU A 22 2.09 2.67 -21.72
N SER A 23 2.09 1.80 -22.73
CA SER A 23 0.89 1.47 -23.51
C SER A 23 -0.25 0.99 -22.60
N LYS A 24 0.02 0.04 -21.70
CA LYS A 24 -1.00 -0.48 -20.78
C LYS A 24 -1.50 0.57 -19.78
N ILE A 25 -0.62 1.46 -19.32
CA ILE A 25 -1.02 2.62 -18.49
C ILE A 25 -1.97 3.52 -19.28
N GLY A 26 -1.64 3.80 -20.54
CA GLY A 26 -2.49 4.55 -21.48
C GLY A 26 -3.86 3.90 -21.69
N GLU A 27 -3.92 2.59 -21.87
CA GLU A 27 -5.17 1.83 -22.02
C GLU A 27 -6.07 1.93 -20.77
N VAL A 28 -5.49 1.76 -19.56
CA VAL A 28 -6.24 1.94 -18.31
C VAL A 28 -6.75 3.38 -18.20
N ARG A 29 -5.91 4.37 -18.49
CA ARG A 29 -6.27 5.79 -18.45
C ARG A 29 -7.42 6.10 -19.42
N ALA A 30 -7.36 5.60 -20.65
CA ALA A 30 -8.42 5.75 -21.64
C ALA A 30 -9.72 5.09 -21.16
N ALA A 31 -9.64 3.90 -20.58
CA ALA A 31 -10.81 3.17 -20.06
C ALA A 31 -11.47 3.84 -18.84
N LEU A 32 -10.72 4.59 -18.04
CA LEU A 32 -11.26 5.40 -16.94
C LEU A 32 -11.98 6.67 -17.43
N GLY A 33 -11.74 7.08 -18.68
CA GLY A 33 -12.29 8.29 -19.26
C GLY A 33 -11.68 9.57 -18.67
N GLN A 34 -12.33 10.71 -18.95
CA GLN A 34 -11.87 12.00 -18.45
C GLN A 34 -12.13 12.11 -16.93
N LEU A 35 -11.04 12.11 -16.16
CA LEU A 35 -11.07 12.34 -14.73
C LEU A 35 -10.81 13.83 -14.43
N SER A 36 -11.50 14.37 -13.44
CA SER A 36 -11.34 15.75 -12.99
C SER A 36 -11.10 15.83 -11.47
N GLY A 37 -10.58 16.96 -11.02
CA GLY A 37 -10.34 17.24 -9.60
C GLY A 37 -9.42 16.22 -8.92
N LYS A 38 -9.77 15.83 -7.69
CA LYS A 38 -8.98 14.90 -6.87
C LYS A 38 -8.80 13.52 -7.53
N SER A 39 -9.77 13.04 -8.32
CA SER A 39 -9.68 11.74 -8.99
C SER A 39 -8.52 11.66 -9.97
N ALA A 40 -8.17 12.77 -10.63
CA ALA A 40 -7.02 12.82 -11.53
C ALA A 40 -5.68 12.66 -10.78
N LEU A 41 -5.59 13.21 -9.56
CA LEU A 41 -4.40 13.07 -8.70
C LEU A 41 -4.16 11.62 -8.27
N TYR A 42 -5.23 10.84 -8.10
CA TYR A 42 -5.16 9.43 -7.72
C TYR A 42 -4.82 8.49 -8.90
N CYS A 43 -4.71 9.02 -10.11
CA CYS A 43 -4.44 8.28 -11.35
C CYS A 43 -3.16 8.76 -12.05
N SER A 44 -2.12 9.08 -11.28
CA SER A 44 -0.76 9.21 -11.83
C SER A 44 -0.28 7.90 -12.46
N ASP A 45 0.73 7.96 -13.32
CA ASP A 45 1.27 6.76 -13.99
C ASP A 45 1.76 5.72 -12.98
N GLY A 46 2.51 6.15 -11.95
CA GLY A 46 2.91 5.27 -10.85
C GLY A 46 1.72 4.66 -10.12
N SER A 47 0.62 5.41 -9.96
CA SER A 47 -0.60 4.86 -9.36
C SER A 47 -1.24 3.80 -10.23
N ILE A 48 -1.43 4.06 -11.52
CA ILE A 48 -1.97 3.08 -12.47
C ILE A 48 -1.07 1.83 -12.55
N ALA A 49 0.25 2.03 -12.59
CA ALA A 49 1.24 0.96 -12.60
C ALA A 49 1.09 0.02 -11.40
N ARG A 50 0.86 0.53 -10.17
CA ARG A 50 0.61 -0.31 -8.99
C ARG A 50 -0.62 -1.21 -9.16
N TYR A 51 -1.71 -0.70 -9.74
CA TYR A 51 -2.90 -1.52 -10.02
C TYR A 51 -2.66 -2.55 -11.12
N LEU A 52 -1.87 -2.20 -12.13
CA LEU A 52 -1.44 -3.13 -13.17
C LEU A 52 -0.58 -4.26 -12.59
N ILE A 53 0.46 -3.94 -11.81
CA ILE A 53 1.33 -4.92 -11.15
C ILE A 53 0.50 -5.87 -10.28
N ALA A 54 -0.37 -5.34 -9.41
CA ALA A 54 -1.24 -6.14 -8.55
C ALA A 54 -2.21 -7.06 -9.31
N ARG A 55 -2.40 -6.82 -10.61
CA ARG A 55 -3.27 -7.62 -11.50
C ARG A 55 -2.50 -8.24 -12.66
N ASN A 56 -1.20 -8.48 -12.50
CA ASN A 56 -0.34 -9.14 -13.49
C ASN A 56 -0.41 -8.46 -14.87
N TRP A 57 -0.45 -7.13 -14.88
CA TRP A 57 -0.58 -6.28 -16.06
C TRP A 57 -1.82 -6.59 -16.93
N ASP A 58 -2.89 -7.12 -16.33
CA ASP A 58 -4.21 -7.28 -16.94
C ASP A 58 -4.98 -5.95 -16.85
N VAL A 59 -5.10 -5.26 -17.99
CA VAL A 59 -5.74 -3.94 -18.11
C VAL A 59 -7.17 -3.97 -17.58
N ARG A 60 -7.98 -4.98 -17.94
CA ARG A 60 -9.40 -5.03 -17.53
C ARG A 60 -9.54 -5.18 -16.02
N LYS A 61 -8.73 -6.06 -15.41
CA LYS A 61 -8.75 -6.27 -13.96
C LYS A 61 -8.21 -5.06 -13.21
N ALA A 62 -7.14 -4.44 -13.71
CA ALA A 62 -6.57 -3.23 -13.12
C ALA A 62 -7.57 -2.07 -13.16
N THR A 63 -8.18 -1.80 -14.32
CA THR A 63 -9.21 -0.76 -14.47
C THR A 63 -10.37 -1.01 -13.49
N LYS A 64 -10.92 -2.23 -13.44
CA LYS A 64 -12.01 -2.57 -12.50
C LYS A 64 -11.65 -2.28 -11.05
N MET A 65 -10.43 -2.64 -10.63
CA MET A 65 -9.96 -2.43 -9.26
C MET A 65 -9.72 -0.94 -8.95
N LEU A 66 -9.16 -0.20 -9.90
CA LEU A 66 -8.93 1.24 -9.77
C LEU A 66 -10.25 2.02 -9.74
N THR A 67 -11.22 1.70 -10.61
CA THR A 67 -12.58 2.27 -10.57
C THR A 67 -13.24 2.03 -9.20
N LYS A 68 -13.12 0.81 -8.65
CA LYS A 68 -13.62 0.51 -7.30
C LYS A 68 -12.95 1.38 -6.24
N THR A 69 -11.64 1.64 -6.37
CA THR A 69 -10.92 2.53 -5.45
C THR A 69 -11.37 3.97 -5.59
N LEU A 70 -11.53 4.49 -6.80
CA LEU A 70 -11.98 5.87 -7.02
C LEU A 70 -13.37 6.09 -6.39
N LYS A 71 -14.29 5.14 -6.57
CA LYS A 71 -15.60 5.14 -5.90
C LYS A 71 -15.44 5.13 -4.37
N TRP A 72 -14.64 4.22 -3.83
CA TRP A 72 -14.37 4.15 -2.40
C TRP A 72 -13.79 5.45 -1.85
N ARG A 73 -12.83 6.09 -2.53
CA ARG A 73 -12.25 7.37 -2.09
C ARG A 73 -13.29 8.49 -2.10
N SER A 74 -14.19 8.52 -3.08
CA SER A 74 -15.30 9.48 -3.13
C SER A 74 -16.27 9.33 -1.95
N GLU A 75 -16.54 8.10 -1.51
CA GLU A 75 -17.50 7.80 -0.44
C GLU A 75 -16.86 7.87 0.95
N TYR A 76 -15.67 7.28 1.10
CA TYR A 76 -14.96 7.13 2.37
C TYR A 76 -14.15 8.37 2.76
N LYS A 77 -13.69 9.13 1.75
CA LYS A 77 -12.94 10.39 1.87
C LYS A 77 -11.70 10.26 2.77
N PRO A 78 -10.76 9.36 2.43
CA PRO A 78 -9.59 9.09 3.27
C PRO A 78 -8.70 10.33 3.47
N ASP A 79 -8.65 11.22 2.47
CA ASP A 79 -7.91 12.48 2.49
C ASP A 79 -8.58 13.59 3.33
N GLU A 80 -9.82 13.38 3.78
CA GLU A 80 -10.57 14.33 4.61
C GLU A 80 -10.63 13.90 6.08
N ILE A 81 -9.98 12.79 6.46
CA ILE A 81 -9.96 12.32 7.85
C ILE A 81 -9.15 13.31 8.69
N ARG A 82 -9.79 13.90 9.70
CA ARG A 82 -9.16 14.88 10.60
C ARG A 82 -8.63 14.22 11.87
N TRP A 83 -7.61 14.85 12.47
CA TRP A 83 -6.97 14.36 13.69
C TRP A 83 -7.94 14.20 14.87
N ASP A 84 -8.87 15.14 15.04
CA ASP A 84 -9.88 15.11 16.10
C ASP A 84 -10.77 13.86 16.02
N GLU A 85 -11.03 13.33 14.82
CA GLU A 85 -11.81 12.11 14.63
C GLU A 85 -11.09 10.83 15.10
N ILE A 86 -9.75 10.82 15.07
CA ILE A 86 -8.94 9.60 15.26
C ILE A 86 -7.96 9.68 16.44
N SER A 87 -7.84 10.84 17.09
CA SER A 87 -6.88 11.07 18.18
C SER A 87 -6.99 10.04 19.31
N SER A 88 -8.21 9.62 19.66
CA SER A 88 -8.45 8.57 20.65
C SER A 88 -7.87 7.20 20.25
N GLU A 89 -7.87 6.87 18.95
CA GLU A 89 -7.23 5.64 18.44
C GLU A 89 -5.70 5.75 18.49
N ALA A 90 -5.16 6.96 18.37
CA ALA A 90 -3.72 7.21 18.31
C ALA A 90 -3.02 7.26 19.67
N MET A 91 -3.75 7.39 20.79
CA MET A 91 -3.20 7.67 22.13
C MET A 91 -2.09 6.72 22.60
N THR A 92 -2.13 5.45 22.17
CA THR A 92 -1.14 4.43 22.57
C THR A 92 0.00 4.26 21.56
N GLY A 93 0.00 5.04 20.47
CA GLY A 93 0.96 4.91 19.39
C GLY A 93 0.93 3.52 18.74
N LYS A 94 -0.25 2.92 18.62
CA LYS A 94 -0.40 1.56 18.03
C LYS A 94 -0.09 1.50 16.53
N ILE A 95 -0.12 2.64 15.85
CA ILE A 95 0.37 2.79 14.47
C ILE A 95 1.03 4.16 14.37
N TYR A 96 2.23 4.25 13.81
CA TYR A 96 2.91 5.52 13.55
C TYR A 96 3.96 5.37 12.45
N ARG A 97 4.32 6.49 11.81
CA ARG A 97 5.42 6.55 10.86
C ARG A 97 6.71 6.85 11.63
N SER A 98 7.76 6.09 11.36
CA SER A 98 9.10 6.36 11.85
C SER A 98 9.74 7.53 11.08
N ASP A 99 10.64 8.27 11.73
CA ASP A 99 11.48 9.28 11.05
C ASP A 99 12.68 8.66 10.32
N TYR A 100 12.87 7.34 10.47
CA TYR A 100 13.93 6.58 9.81
C TYR A 100 13.46 5.92 8.51
N PHE A 101 14.42 5.67 7.63
CA PHE A 101 14.25 4.95 6.36
C PHE A 101 15.04 3.64 6.38
N ASP A 102 14.62 2.67 5.58
CA ASP A 102 15.43 1.48 5.34
C ASP A 102 16.61 1.77 4.40
N LYS A 103 17.46 0.76 4.17
CA LYS A 103 18.63 0.87 3.28
C LYS A 103 18.28 1.22 1.81
N SER A 104 17.04 1.04 1.41
CA SER A 104 16.53 1.36 0.08
C SER A 104 15.85 2.73 0.05
N GLY A 105 15.80 3.46 1.17
CA GLY A 105 15.16 4.77 1.29
C GLY A 105 13.64 4.70 1.50
N ARG A 106 13.09 3.56 1.88
CA ARG A 106 11.64 3.40 2.11
C ARG A 106 11.27 3.85 3.52
N SER A 107 10.20 4.63 3.63
CA SER A 107 9.62 5.02 4.92
C SER A 107 9.17 3.79 5.71
N ILE A 108 9.25 3.85 7.03
CA ILE A 108 8.85 2.73 7.91
C ILE A 108 7.54 3.08 8.61
N LEU A 109 6.50 2.28 8.38
CA LEU A 109 5.24 2.32 9.12
C LEU A 109 5.29 1.25 10.22
N VAL A 110 5.28 1.70 11.47
CA VAL A 110 5.30 0.84 12.65
C VAL A 110 3.88 0.53 13.09
N MET A 111 3.57 -0.74 13.31
CA MET A 111 2.29 -1.24 13.80
C MET A 111 2.54 -2.08 15.05
N ARG A 112 1.88 -1.73 16.15
CA ARG A 112 2.04 -2.38 17.46
C ARG A 112 0.68 -2.91 17.92
N PRO A 113 0.25 -4.10 17.45
CA PRO A 113 -1.05 -4.65 17.80
C PRO A 113 -1.23 -4.89 19.31
N GLY A 114 -0.15 -5.06 20.08
CA GLY A 114 -0.21 -5.12 21.55
C GLY A 114 -0.62 -3.81 22.23
N CYS A 115 -0.55 -2.68 21.52
CA CYS A 115 -0.97 -1.36 22.02
C CYS A 115 -2.44 -1.04 21.70
N GLN A 116 -3.27 -2.03 21.32
CA GLN A 116 -4.68 -1.79 21.02
C GLN A 116 -5.44 -1.26 22.24
N ASN A 117 -6.13 -0.12 22.08
CA ASN A 117 -6.79 0.61 23.16
C ASN A 117 -8.30 0.81 22.95
N THR A 118 -8.84 0.42 21.80
CA THR A 118 -10.27 0.57 21.48
C THR A 118 -10.88 -0.77 21.05
N LYS A 119 -12.20 -0.84 21.02
CA LYS A 119 -12.96 -2.03 20.57
C LYS A 119 -13.69 -1.84 19.24
N LYS A 120 -13.94 -0.58 18.84
CA LYS A 120 -14.80 -0.26 17.69
C LYS A 120 -14.01 -0.40 16.39
N SER A 121 -14.38 -1.37 15.56
CA SER A 121 -13.72 -1.63 14.27
C SER A 121 -13.69 -0.42 13.34
N LYS A 122 -14.79 0.36 13.25
CA LYS A 122 -14.86 1.55 12.40
C LYS A 122 -13.76 2.57 12.72
N GLY A 123 -13.52 2.86 14.00
CA GLY A 123 -12.49 3.81 14.44
C GLY A 123 -11.09 3.30 14.12
N GLN A 124 -10.83 2.01 14.39
CA GLN A 124 -9.56 1.36 14.10
C GLN A 124 -9.20 1.38 12.61
N ILE A 125 -10.17 1.06 11.73
CA ILE A 125 -9.95 1.11 10.28
C ILE A 125 -9.75 2.55 9.80
N ARG A 126 -10.49 3.52 10.36
CA ARG A 126 -10.33 4.94 10.01
C ARG A 126 -8.96 5.47 10.43
N TYR A 127 -8.45 5.06 11.59
CA TYR A 127 -7.10 5.38 12.03
C TYR A 127 -6.02 4.72 11.16
N LEU A 128 -6.18 3.45 10.78
CA LEU A 128 -5.28 2.78 9.84
C LEU A 128 -5.21 3.54 8.51
N VAL A 129 -6.36 3.90 7.93
CA VAL A 129 -6.42 4.64 6.67
C VAL A 129 -5.76 6.01 6.81
N TYR A 130 -6.03 6.73 7.90
CA TYR A 130 -5.35 7.99 8.20
C TYR A 130 -3.83 7.83 8.22
N CYS A 131 -3.30 6.84 8.93
CA CYS A 131 -1.87 6.56 8.98
C CYS A 131 -1.29 6.19 7.60
N MET A 132 -2.03 5.41 6.80
CA MET A 132 -1.62 5.04 5.44
C MET A 132 -1.55 6.25 4.50
N GLU A 133 -2.56 7.12 4.49
CA GLU A 133 -2.55 8.34 3.68
C GLU A 133 -1.38 9.25 4.08
N ASN A 134 -1.17 9.47 5.38
CA ASN A 134 -0.05 10.27 5.87
C ASN A 134 1.30 9.63 5.52
N ALA A 135 1.43 8.30 5.61
CA ALA A 135 2.65 7.61 5.22
C ALA A 135 2.93 7.77 3.72
N ILE A 136 1.91 7.67 2.87
CA ILE A 136 2.01 7.83 1.42
C ILE A 136 2.39 9.26 1.03
N LEU A 137 1.79 10.27 1.67
CA LEU A 137 2.09 11.68 1.42
C LEU A 137 3.55 12.03 1.76
N ASN A 138 4.16 11.29 2.69
CA ASN A 138 5.53 11.50 3.15
C ASN A 138 6.51 10.46 2.58
N LEU A 139 6.17 9.80 1.47
CA LEU A 139 7.15 8.95 0.77
C LEU A 139 8.19 9.83 0.07
N PRO A 140 9.49 9.47 0.13
CA PRO A 140 10.51 10.15 -0.64
C PRO A 140 10.23 10.10 -2.15
N ALA A 141 10.75 11.08 -2.89
CA ALA A 141 10.65 11.09 -4.34
C ALA A 141 11.19 9.78 -4.93
N GLY A 142 10.43 9.17 -5.84
CA GLY A 142 10.78 7.88 -6.44
C GLY A 142 10.45 6.65 -5.59
N GLN A 143 9.86 6.81 -4.40
CA GLN A 143 9.38 5.68 -3.59
C GLN A 143 7.86 5.50 -3.65
N ASP A 144 7.46 4.29 -4.01
CA ASP A 144 6.05 3.88 -4.06
C ASP A 144 5.66 2.93 -2.92
N GLN A 145 6.66 2.34 -2.27
CA GLN A 145 6.54 1.31 -1.25
C GLN A 145 7.14 1.76 0.09
N MET A 146 6.65 1.14 1.15
CA MET A 146 7.10 1.35 2.53
C MET A 146 7.41 0.02 3.22
N VAL A 147 8.18 0.09 4.30
CA VAL A 147 8.39 -1.03 5.20
C VAL A 147 7.27 -1.06 6.23
N TRP A 148 6.68 -2.24 6.46
CA TRP A 148 5.75 -2.45 7.56
C TRP A 148 6.46 -3.21 8.67
N LEU A 149 6.75 -2.52 9.76
CA LEU A 149 7.31 -3.13 10.96
C LEU A 149 6.16 -3.43 11.92
N ILE A 150 5.87 -4.71 12.12
CA ILE A 150 4.83 -5.18 13.03
C ILE A 150 5.50 -5.71 14.29
N ASP A 151 5.38 -4.98 15.39
CA ASP A 151 5.90 -5.35 16.71
C ASP A 151 4.80 -6.00 17.55
N PHE A 152 4.93 -7.31 17.75
CA PHE A 152 4.01 -8.12 18.52
C PHE A 152 4.31 -8.12 20.02
N ALA A 153 5.16 -7.23 20.54
CA ALA A 153 5.31 -7.05 21.98
C ALA A 153 3.96 -6.76 22.64
N GLY A 154 3.62 -7.51 23.69
CA GLY A 154 2.33 -7.40 24.38
C GLY A 154 1.11 -7.91 23.58
N PHE A 155 1.32 -8.47 22.39
CA PHE A 155 0.24 -9.06 21.60
C PHE A 155 -0.29 -10.34 22.24
N SER A 156 -1.62 -10.48 22.25
CA SER A 156 -2.31 -11.65 22.80
C SER A 156 -3.47 -12.05 21.89
N LEU A 157 -3.50 -13.33 21.50
CA LEU A 157 -4.49 -13.91 20.56
C LEU A 157 -5.96 -13.71 20.97
N PRO A 158 -6.35 -13.89 22.24
CA PRO A 158 -7.72 -13.64 22.69
C PRO A 158 -8.23 -12.21 22.43
N ASN A 159 -7.32 -11.24 22.27
CA ASN A 159 -7.65 -9.84 22.03
C ASN A 159 -7.73 -9.48 20.53
N VAL A 160 -7.55 -10.45 19.64
CA VAL A 160 -7.60 -10.23 18.19
C VAL A 160 -9.03 -10.31 17.69
N SER A 161 -9.53 -9.20 17.15
CA SER A 161 -10.82 -9.18 16.45
C SER A 161 -10.64 -9.69 15.02
N LEU A 162 -11.15 -10.89 14.72
CA LEU A 162 -11.17 -11.45 13.36
C LEU A 162 -11.85 -10.51 12.36
N LEU A 163 -12.89 -9.79 12.80
CA LEU A 163 -13.57 -8.79 11.98
C LEU A 163 -12.63 -7.65 11.58
N VAL A 164 -11.87 -7.09 12.53
CA VAL A 164 -10.93 -6.00 12.26
C VAL A 164 -9.80 -6.48 11.35
N THR A 165 -9.28 -7.68 11.57
CA THR A 165 -8.27 -8.30 10.69
C THR A 165 -8.78 -8.42 9.26
N LYS A 166 -10.01 -8.90 9.07
CA LYS A 166 -10.63 -9.01 7.74
C LYS A 166 -10.81 -7.63 7.09
N LEU A 167 -11.37 -6.67 7.81
CA LEU A 167 -11.57 -5.30 7.30
C LEU A 167 -10.23 -4.63 6.93
N THR A 168 -9.19 -4.87 7.72
CA THR A 168 -7.83 -4.40 7.45
C THR A 168 -7.30 -4.98 6.14
N ALA A 169 -7.42 -6.31 5.96
CA ALA A 169 -7.02 -6.97 4.73
C ALA A 169 -7.81 -6.45 3.51
N ASP A 170 -9.13 -6.30 3.65
CA ASP A 170 -10.02 -5.82 2.59
C ASP A 170 -9.64 -4.40 2.12
N VAL A 171 -9.33 -3.50 3.07
CA VAL A 171 -8.88 -2.13 2.74
C VAL A 171 -7.52 -2.13 2.06
N LEU A 172 -6.52 -2.82 2.64
CA LEU A 172 -5.15 -2.79 2.15
C LEU A 172 -5.03 -3.45 0.77
N GLN A 173 -5.63 -4.64 0.60
CA GLN A 173 -5.59 -5.36 -0.68
C GLN A 173 -6.54 -4.76 -1.73
N GLY A 174 -7.60 -4.08 -1.30
CA GLY A 174 -8.60 -3.50 -2.18
C GLY A 174 -8.24 -2.12 -2.72
N HIS A 175 -7.56 -1.31 -1.91
CA HIS A 175 -7.42 0.14 -2.16
C HIS A 175 -5.99 0.68 -2.04
N TYR A 176 -5.04 -0.11 -1.52
CA TYR A 176 -3.64 0.26 -1.39
C TYR A 176 -2.69 -0.79 -2.01
N PRO A 177 -2.89 -1.18 -3.29
CA PRO A 177 -2.04 -2.18 -3.92
C PRO A 177 -0.58 -1.72 -4.00
N GLU A 178 0.33 -2.69 -3.91
CA GLU A 178 1.78 -2.48 -4.09
C GLU A 178 2.38 -1.38 -3.18
N ARG A 179 1.86 -1.23 -1.96
CA ARG A 179 2.44 -0.32 -0.95
C ARG A 179 3.42 -1.01 0.00
N LEU A 180 3.29 -2.32 0.19
CA LEU A 180 4.19 -3.10 1.03
C LEU A 180 5.45 -3.47 0.24
N GLY A 181 6.60 -2.92 0.63
CA GLY A 181 7.90 -3.29 0.07
C GLY A 181 8.58 -4.42 0.85
N VAL A 182 8.58 -4.31 2.18
CA VAL A 182 9.08 -5.34 3.10
C VAL A 182 8.20 -5.37 4.35
N ALA A 183 7.85 -6.57 4.81
CA ALA A 183 7.25 -6.79 6.11
C ALA A 183 8.32 -7.30 7.09
N ILE A 184 8.44 -6.66 8.24
CA ILE A 184 9.28 -7.09 9.36
C ILE A 184 8.36 -7.43 10.51
N LEU A 185 8.34 -8.68 10.95
CA LEU A 185 7.51 -9.13 12.07
C LEU A 185 8.43 -9.38 13.26
N TYR A 186 8.34 -8.51 14.26
CA TYR A 186 9.18 -8.52 15.46
C TYR A 186 8.40 -9.09 16.65
N ASN A 187 9.03 -9.92 17.47
CA ASN A 187 8.39 -10.67 18.57
C ASN A 187 7.15 -11.48 18.13
N ALA A 188 7.09 -11.92 16.87
CA ALA A 188 5.94 -12.61 16.34
C ALA A 188 5.68 -13.92 17.11
N PRO A 189 4.41 -14.22 17.48
CA PRO A 189 4.06 -15.49 18.12
C PRO A 189 4.49 -16.71 17.30
N LYS A 190 4.91 -17.80 17.95
CA LYS A 190 5.46 -18.99 17.27
C LYS A 190 4.57 -19.62 16.19
N PHE A 191 3.25 -19.47 16.25
CA PHE A 191 2.36 -19.99 15.19
C PHE A 191 2.55 -19.29 13.85
N PHE A 192 3.17 -18.10 13.85
CA PHE A 192 3.54 -17.40 12.63
C PHE A 192 4.69 -18.09 11.90
N GLU A 193 5.55 -18.87 12.58
CA GLU A 193 6.71 -19.55 11.96
C GLU A 193 6.36 -20.46 10.76
N SER A 194 5.13 -20.97 10.70
CA SER A 194 4.65 -21.78 9.56
C SER A 194 4.57 -20.99 8.25
N PHE A 195 4.33 -19.67 8.31
CA PHE A 195 4.29 -18.79 7.13
C PHE A 195 5.69 -18.46 6.58
N TRP A 196 6.77 -18.64 7.35
CA TRP A 196 8.15 -18.35 6.94
C TRP A 196 8.86 -19.55 6.33
N LYS A 197 8.35 -20.75 6.55
CA LYS A 197 8.91 -22.01 6.02
C LYS A 197 8.37 -22.35 4.63
N VAL A 198 7.64 -21.42 3.99
CA VAL A 198 7.10 -21.53 2.63
C VAL A 198 7.93 -20.68 1.69
#